data_AF-A0A3P6CWG7-F1
#
_entry.id   AF-A0A3P6CWG7-F1
#
_cell.length_a   1.000
_cell.length_b   1.000
_cell.length_c   1.000
_cell.angle_alpha   90.00
_cell.angle_beta   90.00
_cell.angle_gamma   90.00
#
_symmetry.space_group_name_H-M   'P 1'
#
loop_
_entity.id
_entity.type
_entity.pdbx_description
1 polymer ?
#
loop_
_entity_poly.entity_id
_entity_poly.type
_entity_poly.pdbx_seq_one_letter_code
_entity_poly.pdbx_strand_id
1 'polypeptide(L)'
;MLTHKSGKLEIQSPADEFIKYFIRKKSHVSFFYAAEDLKFEILSADIASRTVTVTILGTLISKSYKMVKATFTVAPREEDITKSCLEYTFEFNEINNYIGITVIVESLLTYILISDGNNINGDNFKYNSFDAGYPAEECFKRYVNEFSDDDDVRMENANNQKRIFTVSFRNAPNLADDMYDDDESIFQMMEVTVTITPKKGDNNRSCVKWTIKVEKVDDNEEESGVFLITADHIRETIMFAIKTL
;
A
#
# COMPACT_ATOMS: atom_id res chain seq x y z
N MET A 1 16.31 -13.03 18.57
CA MET A 1 15.56 -14.30 18.64
C MET A 1 15.06 -14.59 17.23
N LEU A 2 14.99 -15.86 16.80
CA LEU A 2 14.43 -16.19 15.48
C LEU A 2 12.95 -16.53 15.65
N THR A 3 12.09 -15.69 15.08
CA THR A 3 10.63 -15.80 15.18
C THR A 3 10.07 -16.06 13.78
N HIS A 4 9.00 -16.86 13.70
CA HIS A 4 8.32 -17.17 12.44
C HIS A 4 6.85 -16.78 12.50
N LYS A 5 6.31 -16.27 11.38
CA LYS A 5 4.86 -16.06 11.19
C LYS A 5 4.44 -16.64 9.85
N SER A 6 3.50 -17.57 9.86
CA SER A 6 3.03 -18.26 8.66
C SER A 6 1.52 -18.19 8.55
N GLY A 7 1.01 -18.34 7.34
CA GLY A 7 -0.42 -18.31 7.09
C GLY A 7 -0.75 -18.50 5.62
N LYS A 8 -2.02 -18.25 5.29
CA LYS A 8 -2.54 -18.31 3.93
C LYS A 8 -3.26 -17.01 3.60
N LEU A 9 -3.25 -16.67 2.32
CA LEU A 9 -3.91 -15.51 1.77
C LEU A 9 -4.63 -15.91 0.49
N GLU A 10 -5.92 -15.59 0.45
CA GLU A 10 -6.76 -15.80 -0.71
C GLU A 10 -6.55 -14.69 -1.74
N ILE A 11 -6.17 -15.06 -2.98
CA ILE A 11 -6.02 -14.12 -4.10
C ILE A 11 -6.93 -14.52 -5.26
N GLN A 12 -7.32 -13.54 -6.06
CA GLN A 12 -8.28 -13.67 -7.15
C GLN A 12 -7.61 -14.02 -8.48
N SER A 13 -6.34 -13.67 -8.72
CA SER A 13 -5.68 -14.01 -9.99
C SER A 13 -5.34 -15.51 -10.07
N PRO A 14 -5.27 -16.07 -11.30
CA PRO A 14 -4.67 -17.38 -11.52
C PRO A 14 -3.21 -17.41 -11.09
N ALA A 15 -2.76 -18.56 -10.55
CA ALA A 15 -1.47 -18.66 -9.85
C ALA A 15 -0.28 -18.27 -10.73
N ASP A 16 -0.30 -18.72 -11.99
CA ASP A 16 0.76 -18.46 -12.96
C ASP A 16 0.78 -16.99 -13.41
N GLU A 17 -0.39 -16.35 -13.47
CA GLU A 17 -0.52 -14.94 -13.84
C GLU A 17 -0.02 -14.05 -12.69
N PHE A 18 -0.46 -14.33 -11.47
CA PHE A 18 -0.03 -13.61 -10.28
C PHE A 18 1.49 -13.66 -10.12
N ILE A 19 2.11 -14.85 -10.20
CA ILE A 19 3.56 -14.97 -10.02
C ILE A 19 4.32 -14.18 -11.08
N LYS A 20 3.93 -14.29 -12.36
CA LYS A 20 4.55 -13.50 -13.44
C LYS A 20 4.40 -12.00 -13.20
N TYR A 21 3.22 -11.57 -12.76
CA TYR A 21 2.96 -10.17 -12.45
C TYR A 21 3.78 -9.68 -11.25
N PHE A 22 3.85 -10.46 -10.19
CA PHE A 22 4.54 -10.10 -8.95
C PHE A 22 6.04 -9.97 -9.19
N ILE A 23 6.67 -10.95 -9.86
CA ILE A 23 8.13 -10.96 -10.09
C ILE A 23 8.60 -10.01 -11.19
N ARG A 24 7.68 -9.35 -11.92
CA ARG A 24 8.03 -8.41 -12.99
C ARG A 24 8.85 -7.21 -12.49
N LYS A 25 8.77 -6.91 -11.20
CA LYS A 25 9.56 -5.87 -10.53
C LYS A 25 10.41 -6.52 -9.45
N LYS A 26 11.69 -6.13 -9.38
CA LYS A 26 12.58 -6.61 -8.31
C LYS A 26 12.28 -5.98 -6.95
N SER A 27 11.78 -4.74 -6.95
CA SER A 27 11.54 -3.96 -5.75
C SER A 27 10.11 -3.44 -5.73
N HIS A 28 9.50 -3.59 -4.56
CA HIS A 28 8.16 -3.16 -4.22
C HIS A 28 8.25 -2.27 -2.99
N VAL A 29 7.28 -1.39 -2.82
CA VAL A 29 7.24 -0.41 -1.74
C VAL A 29 6.03 -0.70 -0.88
N SER A 30 6.17 -0.49 0.43
CA SER A 30 5.02 -0.55 1.32
C SER A 30 3.96 0.47 0.88
N PHE A 31 2.71 0.09 1.10
CA PHE A 31 1.60 1.03 0.99
C PHE A 31 1.58 2.00 2.18
N PHE A 32 1.94 1.51 3.37
CA PHE A 32 1.86 2.25 4.64
C PHE A 32 3.10 3.10 4.97
N TYR A 33 4.20 2.89 4.28
CA TYR A 33 5.47 3.54 4.64
C TYR A 33 6.22 3.98 3.41
N ALA A 34 7.00 5.05 3.57
CA ALA A 34 7.94 5.48 2.55
C ALA A 34 8.92 4.34 2.22
N ALA A 35 9.37 4.28 0.96
CA ALA A 35 10.28 3.22 0.51
C ALA A 35 11.62 3.18 1.26
N GLU A 36 12.03 4.31 1.85
CA GLU A 36 13.20 4.38 2.73
C GLU A 36 12.97 3.68 4.07
N ASP A 37 11.74 3.68 4.56
CA ASP A 37 11.35 3.13 5.85
C ASP A 37 10.93 1.67 5.77
N LEU A 38 10.20 1.28 4.71
CA LEU A 38 9.80 -0.09 4.44
C LEU A 38 9.65 -0.37 2.93
N LYS A 39 10.44 -1.33 2.44
CA LYS A 39 10.37 -1.84 1.08
C LYS A 39 10.59 -3.35 1.04
N PHE A 40 10.16 -3.97 -0.05
CA PHE A 40 10.25 -5.40 -0.28
C PHE A 40 11.08 -5.66 -1.54
N GLU A 41 12.09 -6.52 -1.44
CA GLU A 41 12.94 -6.86 -2.59
C GLU A 41 12.95 -8.37 -2.82
N ILE A 42 12.71 -8.78 -4.07
CA ILE A 42 12.78 -10.18 -4.47
C ILE A 42 14.24 -10.63 -4.42
N LEU A 43 14.52 -11.62 -3.57
CA LEU A 43 15.80 -12.29 -3.49
C LEU A 43 15.91 -13.41 -4.52
N SER A 44 14.86 -14.23 -4.62
CA SER A 44 14.80 -15.36 -5.54
C SER A 44 13.36 -15.67 -5.91
N ALA A 45 13.17 -16.23 -7.10
CA ALA A 45 11.90 -16.75 -7.56
C ALA A 45 12.12 -18.06 -8.31
N ASP A 46 11.30 -19.05 -8.01
CA ASP A 46 11.17 -20.28 -8.77
C ASP A 46 9.77 -20.29 -9.41
N ILE A 47 9.75 -20.11 -10.73
CA ILE A 47 8.51 -20.03 -11.51
C ILE A 47 7.82 -21.40 -11.57
N ALA A 48 8.58 -22.50 -11.57
CA ALA A 48 8.02 -23.85 -11.69
C ALA A 48 7.27 -24.25 -10.41
N SER A 49 7.84 -23.95 -9.24
CA SER A 49 7.19 -24.16 -7.95
C SER A 49 6.35 -22.97 -7.49
N ARG A 50 6.26 -21.89 -8.29
CA ARG A 50 5.52 -20.66 -7.95
C ARG A 50 5.90 -20.10 -6.57
N THR A 51 7.18 -20.22 -6.24
CA THR A 51 7.73 -19.85 -4.94
C THR A 51 8.63 -18.62 -5.07
N VAL A 52 8.44 -17.63 -4.21
CA VAL A 52 9.20 -16.39 -4.22
C VAL A 52 9.70 -16.11 -2.81
N THR A 53 10.96 -15.73 -2.70
CA THR A 53 11.57 -15.27 -1.46
C THR A 53 11.89 -13.79 -1.58
N VAL A 54 11.46 -13.04 -0.58
CA VAL A 54 11.59 -11.59 -0.47
C VAL A 54 12.37 -11.25 0.79
N THR A 55 13.28 -10.29 0.67
CA THR A 55 13.86 -9.59 1.82
C THR A 55 13.11 -8.31 2.07
N ILE A 56 12.89 -8.00 3.34
CA ILE A 56 12.21 -6.79 3.77
C ILE A 56 13.27 -5.86 4.34
N LEU A 57 13.28 -4.61 3.88
CA LEU A 57 14.37 -3.64 4.11
C LEU A 57 13.78 -2.27 4.45
N GLY A 58 14.59 -1.41 5.06
CA GLY A 58 14.27 -0.02 5.34
C GLY A 58 14.79 0.45 6.69
N THR A 59 14.67 1.75 6.98
CA THR A 59 15.16 2.33 8.24
C THR A 59 14.45 1.71 9.46
N LEU A 60 13.13 1.47 9.38
CA LEU A 60 12.35 0.84 10.46
C LEU A 60 12.77 -0.61 10.68
N ILE A 61 13.05 -1.33 9.59
CA ILE A 61 13.51 -2.71 9.64
C ILE A 61 14.90 -2.80 10.25
N SER A 62 15.87 -2.06 9.74
CA SER A 62 17.26 -2.10 10.22
C SER A 62 17.43 -1.71 11.68
N LYS A 63 16.54 -0.88 12.23
CA LYS A 63 16.51 -0.53 13.67
C LYS A 63 15.95 -1.66 14.55
N SER A 64 15.13 -2.54 13.99
CA SER A 64 14.36 -3.55 14.73
C SER A 64 14.84 -4.98 14.50
N TYR A 65 15.37 -5.28 13.32
CA TYR A 65 15.69 -6.64 12.89
C TYR A 65 17.04 -6.68 12.16
N LYS A 66 17.82 -7.73 12.40
CA LYS A 66 19.03 -8.04 11.61
C LYS A 66 18.65 -8.49 10.20
N MET A 67 17.52 -9.16 10.10
CA MET A 67 17.01 -9.76 8.88
C MET A 67 15.52 -9.98 9.03
N VAL A 68 14.80 -9.67 7.96
CA VAL A 68 13.41 -10.10 7.78
C VAL A 68 13.28 -10.67 6.37
N LYS A 69 12.79 -11.90 6.28
CA LYS A 69 12.51 -12.59 5.02
C LYS A 69 11.08 -13.06 4.99
N ALA A 70 10.49 -13.09 3.80
CA ALA A 70 9.22 -13.73 3.54
C ALA A 70 9.39 -14.68 2.37
N THR A 71 8.89 -15.90 2.52
CA THR A 71 8.74 -16.86 1.43
C THR A 71 7.27 -17.11 1.21
N PHE A 72 6.86 -17.13 -0.04
CA PHE A 72 5.48 -17.44 -0.41
C PHE A 72 5.42 -18.36 -1.60
N THR A 73 4.43 -19.23 -1.58
CA THR A 73 4.13 -20.23 -2.61
C THR A 73 2.68 -20.05 -3.04
N VAL A 74 2.46 -19.96 -4.34
CA VAL A 74 1.12 -19.72 -4.90
C VAL A 74 0.63 -20.97 -5.60
N ALA A 75 -0.53 -21.45 -5.18
CA ALA A 75 -1.20 -22.62 -5.75
C ALA A 75 -2.62 -22.27 -6.22
N PRO A 76 -3.13 -22.88 -7.30
CA PRO A 76 -4.55 -22.78 -7.63
C PRO A 76 -5.41 -23.26 -6.47
N ARG A 77 -6.60 -22.67 -6.27
CA ARG A 77 -7.54 -23.20 -5.27
C ARG A 77 -8.19 -24.49 -5.76
N GLU A 78 -8.51 -25.39 -4.84
CA GLU A 78 -9.15 -26.66 -5.18
C GLU A 78 -10.58 -26.43 -5.69
N GLU A 79 -11.29 -25.49 -5.08
CA GLU A 79 -12.67 -25.15 -5.43
C GLU A 79 -12.81 -24.26 -6.69
N ASP A 80 -11.78 -23.47 -7.02
CA ASP A 80 -11.78 -22.59 -8.19
C ASP A 80 -10.36 -22.39 -8.73
N ILE A 81 -10.01 -23.15 -9.77
CA ILE A 81 -8.69 -23.10 -10.40
C ILE A 81 -8.37 -21.78 -11.09
N THR A 82 -9.36 -20.91 -11.28
CA THR A 82 -9.16 -19.55 -11.82
C THR A 82 -8.67 -18.57 -10.74
N LYS A 83 -8.75 -18.97 -9.48
CA LYS A 83 -8.27 -18.23 -8.31
C LYS A 83 -7.13 -18.98 -7.65
N SER A 84 -6.45 -18.32 -6.72
CA SER A 84 -5.28 -18.92 -6.06
C SER A 84 -5.27 -18.73 -4.55
N CYS A 85 -4.53 -19.59 -3.88
CA CYS A 85 -4.14 -19.46 -2.49
C CYS A 85 -2.64 -19.21 -2.44
N LEU A 86 -2.24 -18.17 -1.72
CA LEU A 86 -0.86 -17.85 -1.41
C LEU A 86 -0.56 -18.30 0.02
N GLU A 87 0.30 -19.30 0.16
CA GLU A 87 0.85 -19.70 1.45
C GLU A 87 2.11 -18.88 1.73
N TYR A 88 2.27 -18.35 2.94
CA TYR A 88 3.41 -17.52 3.30
C TYR A 88 4.07 -17.98 4.60
N THR A 89 5.36 -17.70 4.71
CA THR A 89 6.15 -17.82 5.93
C THR A 89 7.13 -16.67 6.01
N PHE A 90 7.12 -15.96 7.13
CA PHE A 90 8.06 -14.90 7.46
C PHE A 90 9.06 -15.39 8.50
N GLU A 91 10.31 -15.01 8.33
CA GLU A 91 11.42 -15.25 9.26
C GLU A 91 11.93 -13.90 9.78
N PHE A 92 11.95 -13.73 11.10
CA PHE A 92 12.39 -12.50 11.77
C PHE A 92 13.59 -12.80 12.65
N ASN A 93 14.68 -12.07 12.45
CA ASN A 93 15.83 -12.08 13.36
C ASN A 93 15.89 -10.75 14.12
N GLU A 94 15.25 -10.72 15.28
CA GLU A 94 15.02 -9.51 16.08
C GLU A 94 16.30 -8.95 16.74
N ILE A 95 16.35 -7.63 16.81
CA ILE A 95 17.29 -6.81 17.59
C ILE A 95 16.51 -6.02 18.66
N ASN A 96 15.42 -5.35 18.25
CA ASN A 96 14.61 -4.44 19.06
C ASN A 96 13.20 -4.31 18.44
N ASN A 97 12.25 -3.65 19.12
CA ASN A 97 10.83 -3.61 18.73
C ASN A 97 10.34 -2.20 18.33
N TYR A 98 11.05 -1.49 17.43
CA TYR A 98 10.54 -0.20 16.91
C TYR A 98 9.38 -0.36 15.93
N ILE A 99 9.26 -1.52 15.28
CA ILE A 99 8.12 -1.88 14.44
C ILE A 99 7.76 -3.35 14.71
N GLY A 100 6.48 -3.62 14.93
CA GLY A 100 5.99 -4.96 15.26
C GLY A 100 5.99 -5.92 14.07
N ILE A 101 6.11 -7.22 14.36
CA ILE A 101 6.01 -8.29 13.36
C ILE A 101 4.70 -8.20 12.57
N THR A 102 3.58 -7.98 13.26
CA THR A 102 2.25 -7.87 12.64
C THR A 102 2.20 -6.77 11.59
N VAL A 103 2.72 -5.57 11.92
CA VAL A 103 2.77 -4.44 10.99
C VAL A 103 3.56 -4.78 9.71
N ILE A 104 4.68 -5.49 9.83
CA ILE A 104 5.49 -5.89 8.66
C ILE A 104 4.73 -6.90 7.79
N VAL A 105 4.11 -7.91 8.41
CA VAL A 105 3.33 -8.92 7.69
C VAL A 105 2.15 -8.27 6.98
N GLU A 106 1.36 -7.46 7.68
CA GLU A 106 0.23 -6.72 7.11
C GLU A 106 0.65 -5.82 5.95
N SER A 107 1.79 -5.12 6.07
CA SER A 107 2.32 -4.26 5.00
C SER A 107 2.57 -5.01 3.70
N LEU A 108 3.17 -6.21 3.77
CA LEU A 108 3.46 -7.00 2.57
C LEU A 108 2.21 -7.70 2.03
N LEU A 109 1.36 -8.28 2.90
CA LEU A 109 0.14 -8.95 2.46
C LEU A 109 -0.85 -7.96 1.85
N THR A 110 -0.98 -6.76 2.42
CA THR A 110 -1.78 -5.68 1.83
C THR A 110 -1.25 -5.30 0.46
N TYR A 111 0.07 -5.10 0.31
CA TYR A 111 0.68 -4.84 -1.00
C TYR A 111 0.35 -5.94 -2.03
N ILE A 112 0.35 -7.21 -1.60
CA ILE A 112 0.04 -8.36 -2.44
C ILE A 112 -1.44 -8.38 -2.89
N LEU A 113 -2.39 -8.24 -1.96
CA LEU A 113 -3.84 -8.21 -2.25
C LEU A 113 -4.17 -7.08 -3.23
N ILE A 114 -3.63 -5.90 -2.92
CA ILE A 114 -3.74 -4.72 -3.76
C ILE A 114 -3.23 -5.04 -5.17
N SER A 115 -2.01 -5.57 -5.28
CA SER A 115 -1.33 -5.95 -6.55
C SER A 115 -2.12 -6.95 -7.38
N ASP A 116 -2.73 -7.92 -6.72
CA ASP A 116 -3.58 -8.94 -7.32
C ASP A 116 -4.85 -8.34 -7.95
N GLY A 117 -5.55 -7.46 -7.23
CA GLY A 117 -6.74 -6.78 -7.73
C GLY A 117 -6.50 -6.03 -9.04
N ASN A 118 -5.37 -5.31 -9.17
CA ASN A 118 -5.09 -4.61 -10.42
C ASN A 118 -4.61 -5.49 -11.56
N ASN A 119 -3.95 -6.61 -11.25
CA ASN A 119 -3.60 -7.56 -12.30
C ASN A 119 -4.86 -7.99 -13.06
N ILE A 120 -5.96 -8.20 -12.33
CA ILE A 120 -7.27 -8.59 -12.88
C ILE A 120 -7.93 -7.42 -13.62
N ASN A 121 -7.91 -6.23 -13.05
CA ASN A 121 -8.58 -5.06 -13.65
C ASN A 121 -7.81 -4.46 -14.85
N GLY A 122 -6.60 -4.97 -15.16
CA GLY A 122 -5.76 -4.44 -16.23
C GLY A 122 -5.15 -3.07 -15.90
N ASP A 123 -5.28 -2.63 -14.65
CA ASP A 123 -4.81 -1.33 -14.20
C ASP A 123 -3.30 -1.36 -13.96
N ASN A 124 -2.54 -0.61 -14.76
CA ASN A 124 -1.09 -0.43 -14.57
C ASN A 124 -0.75 0.52 -13.41
N PHE A 125 -1.58 0.54 -12.37
CA PHE A 125 -1.44 1.45 -11.24
C PHE A 125 -0.16 1.15 -10.46
N LYS A 126 0.53 2.21 -10.03
CA LYS A 126 1.59 2.12 -9.02
C LYS A 126 0.94 2.61 -7.73
N TYR A 127 0.81 1.78 -6.71
CA TYR A 127 -0.11 2.00 -5.58
C TYR A 127 0.15 3.18 -4.67
N ASN A 128 1.20 3.90 -4.95
CA ASN A 128 1.51 5.12 -4.26
C ASN A 128 1.95 6.18 -5.26
N SER A 129 1.58 6.03 -6.54
CA SER A 129 1.85 7.01 -7.58
C SER A 129 1.07 6.83 -8.88
N PHE A 130 0.66 7.92 -9.51
CA PHE A 130 0.24 7.89 -10.92
C PHE A 130 0.84 9.08 -11.67
N ASP A 131 0.77 9.01 -13.01
CA ASP A 131 1.18 10.12 -13.86
C ASP A 131 -0.03 10.99 -14.18
N ALA A 132 -0.01 12.26 -13.78
CA ALA A 132 -1.04 13.23 -14.12
C ALA A 132 -0.72 13.92 -15.46
N GLY A 133 -1.77 14.27 -16.20
CA GLY A 133 -1.70 14.97 -17.48
C GLY A 133 -1.33 16.45 -17.39
N TYR A 134 -0.99 16.95 -16.20
CA TYR A 134 -0.73 18.37 -15.94
C TYR A 134 0.65 18.60 -15.30
N PRO A 135 1.23 19.80 -15.47
CA PRO A 135 2.46 20.21 -14.79
C PRO A 135 2.38 20.06 -13.28
N ALA A 136 3.51 19.75 -12.64
CA ALA A 136 3.57 19.46 -11.21
C ALA A 136 3.09 20.62 -10.32
N GLU A 137 3.38 21.85 -10.71
CA GLU A 137 2.96 23.06 -10.00
C GLU A 137 1.44 23.26 -10.07
N GLU A 138 0.86 22.99 -11.24
CA GLU A 138 -0.57 23.09 -11.46
C GLU A 138 -1.33 21.99 -10.71
N CYS A 139 -0.84 20.74 -10.78
CA CYS A 139 -1.37 19.65 -9.97
C CYS A 139 -1.34 20.00 -8.48
N PHE A 140 -0.20 20.48 -7.97
CA PHE A 140 -0.06 20.80 -6.56
C PHE A 140 -1.05 21.87 -6.09
N LYS A 141 -1.18 22.98 -6.82
CA LYS A 141 -2.15 24.03 -6.47
C LYS A 141 -3.58 23.52 -6.47
N ARG A 142 -3.95 22.68 -7.44
CA ARG A 142 -5.29 22.09 -7.54
C ARG A 142 -5.60 21.19 -6.34
N TYR A 143 -4.68 20.29 -5.98
CA TYR A 143 -4.84 19.43 -4.81
C TYR A 143 -4.95 20.21 -3.51
N VAL A 144 -4.10 21.21 -3.33
CA VAL A 144 -4.14 22.06 -2.13
C VAL A 144 -5.49 22.75 -2.00
N ASN A 145 -6.04 23.28 -3.10
CA ASN A 145 -7.34 23.93 -3.07
C ASN A 145 -8.47 22.96 -2.71
N GLU A 146 -8.53 21.80 -3.38
CA GLU A 146 -9.59 20.80 -3.15
C GLU A 146 -9.64 20.36 -1.68
N PHE A 147 -8.48 20.00 -1.11
CA PHE A 147 -8.40 19.52 0.27
C PHE A 147 -8.39 20.64 1.34
N SER A 148 -8.28 21.91 0.95
CA SER A 148 -8.41 23.02 1.90
C SER A 148 -9.88 23.37 2.18
N ASP A 149 -10.77 23.04 1.26
CA ASP A 149 -12.20 23.38 1.30
C ASP A 149 -13.09 22.18 1.70
N ASP A 150 -12.48 21.05 2.08
CA ASP A 150 -13.16 19.80 2.41
C ASP A 150 -13.28 19.64 3.94
N ASP A 151 -14.51 19.44 4.42
CA ASP A 151 -14.84 19.36 5.85
C ASP A 151 -14.39 18.04 6.52
N ASP A 152 -14.15 16.98 5.73
CA ASP A 152 -13.79 15.64 6.20
C ASP A 152 -12.26 15.46 6.37
N VAL A 153 -11.48 16.40 5.85
CA VAL A 153 -10.02 16.36 5.83
C VAL A 153 -9.41 17.64 6.37
N ARG A 154 -8.30 17.50 7.06
CA ARG A 154 -7.47 18.63 7.49
C ARG A 154 -6.16 18.62 6.75
N MET A 155 -5.90 19.65 5.96
CA MET A 155 -4.60 19.83 5.34
C MET A 155 -3.54 20.28 6.36
N GLU A 156 -2.43 19.56 6.39
CA GLU A 156 -1.28 19.78 7.28
C GLU A 156 0.02 19.81 6.46
N ASN A 157 1.04 20.51 6.98
CA ASN A 157 2.41 20.45 6.45
C ASN A 157 2.59 20.74 4.94
N ALA A 158 1.81 21.66 4.39
CA ALA A 158 1.92 22.10 2.99
C ALA A 158 3.29 22.76 2.71
N ASN A 159 4.08 22.16 1.83
CA ASN A 159 5.35 22.69 1.35
C ASN A 159 5.30 22.95 -0.15
N ASN A 160 5.01 24.20 -0.51
CA ASN A 160 4.89 24.64 -1.90
C ASN A 160 6.19 24.46 -2.70
N GLN A 161 7.36 24.63 -2.08
CA GLN A 161 8.64 24.48 -2.78
C GLN A 161 8.93 23.03 -3.16
N LYS A 162 8.63 22.10 -2.25
CA LYS A 162 8.82 20.66 -2.47
C LYS A 162 7.64 20.00 -3.16
N ARG A 163 6.50 20.70 -3.26
CA ARG A 163 5.19 20.19 -3.71
C ARG A 163 4.79 18.93 -2.93
N ILE A 164 4.87 19.04 -1.61
CA ILE A 164 4.49 18.01 -0.66
C ILE A 164 3.40 18.60 0.23
N PHE A 165 2.35 17.84 0.51
CA PHE A 165 1.35 18.20 1.51
C PHE A 165 0.88 16.94 2.22
N THR A 166 0.39 17.09 3.45
CA THR A 166 -0.22 16.01 4.20
C THR A 166 -1.69 16.35 4.39
N VAL A 167 -2.57 15.37 4.28
CA VAL A 167 -3.98 15.50 4.68
C VAL A 167 -4.26 14.49 5.77
N SER A 168 -4.94 14.95 6.81
CA SER A 168 -5.33 14.16 7.96
C SER A 168 -6.85 14.00 7.92
N PHE A 169 -7.33 12.77 7.76
CA PHE A 169 -8.76 12.46 7.77
C PHE A 169 -9.22 12.39 9.24
N ARG A 170 -10.20 13.22 9.64
CA ARG A 170 -10.63 13.37 11.05
C ARG A 170 -11.98 12.70 11.26
N ASN A 171 -11.99 11.49 11.82
CA ASN A 171 -13.12 10.56 11.73
C ASN A 171 -13.50 10.42 10.26
N ALA A 172 -13.24 9.27 9.68
CA ALA A 172 -13.65 9.06 8.31
C ALA A 172 -15.01 8.34 8.32
N PRO A 173 -16.15 9.07 8.40
CA PRO A 173 -17.47 8.44 8.31
C PRO A 173 -17.62 7.75 6.96
N ASN A 174 -16.96 8.22 5.90
CA ASN A 174 -16.89 7.56 4.60
C ASN A 174 -15.99 6.29 4.59
N LEU A 175 -15.34 5.98 5.72
CA LEU A 175 -14.63 4.72 5.97
C LEU A 175 -15.30 3.88 7.06
N ALA A 176 -16.40 4.37 7.65
CA ALA A 176 -17.33 3.50 8.34
C ALA A 176 -18.05 2.73 7.23
N ASP A 177 -17.84 1.42 7.21
CA ASP A 177 -18.45 0.56 6.20
C ASP A 177 -19.96 0.51 6.46
N ASP A 178 -20.78 0.89 5.49
CA ASP A 178 -22.25 0.73 5.52
C ASP A 178 -22.68 -0.73 5.77
N MET A 179 -21.75 -1.70 5.73
CA MET A 179 -22.00 -3.11 6.04
C MET A 179 -22.08 -3.47 7.53
N TYR A 180 -21.63 -2.61 8.45
CA TYR A 180 -21.72 -2.88 9.89
C TYR A 180 -22.50 -1.76 10.59
N ASP A 181 -23.58 -2.13 11.29
CA ASP A 181 -24.54 -1.23 11.96
C ASP A 181 -23.94 -0.31 13.07
N ASP A 182 -22.62 -0.29 13.23
CA ASP A 182 -21.92 0.53 14.21
C ASP A 182 -21.04 1.58 13.49
N ASP A 183 -21.44 2.86 13.60
CA ASP A 183 -20.81 4.11 13.11
C ASP A 183 -19.38 4.37 13.68
N GLU A 184 -18.60 3.34 13.98
CA GLU A 184 -17.27 3.47 14.57
C GLU A 184 -16.18 3.29 13.51
N SER A 185 -15.53 4.39 13.15
CA SER A 185 -14.35 4.36 12.29
C SER A 185 -13.24 3.52 12.94
N ILE A 186 -12.74 2.51 12.23
CA ILE A 186 -11.62 1.66 12.70
C ILE A 186 -10.29 2.42 12.86
N PHE A 187 -10.20 3.64 12.31
CA PHE A 187 -9.03 4.51 12.42
C PHE A 187 -9.29 5.67 13.35
N GLN A 188 -8.42 5.83 14.35
CA GLN A 188 -8.38 7.04 15.15
C GLN A 188 -7.82 8.21 14.33
N MET A 189 -6.86 7.92 13.45
CA MET A 189 -6.24 8.89 12.56
C MET A 189 -5.70 8.24 11.29
N MET A 190 -5.87 8.91 10.16
CA MET A 190 -5.16 8.60 8.93
C MET A 190 -4.51 9.84 8.32
N GLU A 191 -3.20 9.78 8.12
CA GLU A 191 -2.38 10.81 7.47
C GLU A 191 -1.94 10.34 6.09
N VAL A 192 -2.36 11.04 5.04
CA VAL A 192 -1.90 10.80 3.67
C VAL A 192 -0.94 11.91 3.28
N THR A 193 0.33 11.58 3.08
CA THR A 193 1.32 12.52 2.57
C THR A 193 1.45 12.37 1.06
N VAL A 194 1.11 13.41 0.31
CA VAL A 194 1.17 13.46 -1.15
C VAL A 194 2.40 14.26 -1.59
N THR A 195 3.10 13.76 -2.59
CA THR A 195 4.30 14.38 -3.20
C THR A 195 4.13 14.47 -4.70
N ILE A 196 4.30 15.65 -5.28
CA ILE A 196 4.09 15.88 -6.72
C ILE A 196 5.39 16.35 -7.37
N THR A 197 5.85 15.58 -8.35
CA THR A 197 7.13 15.82 -9.04
C THR A 197 6.91 15.97 -10.54
N PRO A 198 7.71 16.79 -11.25
CA PRO A 198 7.69 16.78 -12.71
C PRO A 198 8.04 15.40 -13.24
N LYS A 199 7.37 14.97 -14.32
CA LYS A 199 7.72 13.71 -14.95
C LYS A 199 9.07 13.84 -15.66
N LYS A 200 9.97 12.88 -15.43
CA LYS A 200 11.32 12.91 -16.00
C LYS A 200 11.25 12.95 -17.54
N GLY A 201 11.76 14.02 -18.13
CA GLY A 201 11.76 14.23 -19.59
C GLY A 201 10.46 14.81 -20.16
N ASP A 202 9.50 15.18 -19.31
CA ASP A 202 8.23 15.78 -19.72
C ASP A 202 7.66 16.68 -18.62
N ASN A 203 7.99 17.97 -18.69
CA ASN A 203 7.59 18.95 -17.69
C ASN A 203 6.10 19.33 -17.76
N ASN A 204 5.39 18.91 -18.81
CA ASN A 204 3.95 19.14 -18.96
C ASN A 204 3.13 18.08 -18.22
N ARG A 205 3.78 17.02 -17.74
CA ARG A 205 3.18 15.98 -16.91
C ARG A 205 3.84 15.93 -15.55
N SER A 206 3.15 15.34 -14.60
CA SER A 206 3.65 15.14 -13.26
C SER A 206 3.49 13.70 -12.81
N CYS A 207 4.30 13.31 -11.84
CA CYS A 207 4.15 12.08 -11.08
C CYS A 207 3.68 12.50 -9.68
N VAL A 208 2.42 12.17 -9.39
CA VAL A 208 1.83 12.27 -8.06
C VAL A 208 2.21 11.00 -7.33
N LYS A 209 2.67 11.11 -6.09
CA LYS A 209 2.95 10.00 -5.19
C LYS A 209 2.30 10.21 -3.85
N TRP A 210 2.00 9.16 -3.10
CA TRP A 210 1.53 9.30 -1.72
C TRP A 210 2.12 8.26 -0.78
N THR A 211 1.96 8.47 0.52
CA THR A 211 2.24 7.49 1.58
C THR A 211 1.17 7.65 2.65
N ILE A 212 0.74 6.56 3.29
CA ILE A 212 -0.35 6.60 4.26
C ILE A 212 0.15 6.12 5.62
N LYS A 213 0.04 6.97 6.64
CA LYS A 213 0.28 6.61 8.03
C LYS A 213 -1.06 6.49 8.76
N VAL A 214 -1.28 5.38 9.45
CA VAL A 214 -2.54 5.06 10.13
C VAL A 214 -2.31 4.83 11.62
N GLU A 215 -3.27 5.25 12.43
CA GLU A 215 -3.40 4.94 13.85
C GLU A 215 -4.75 4.24 14.05
N LYS A 216 -4.71 2.98 14.51
CA LYS A 216 -5.89 2.12 14.67
C LYS A 216 -6.57 2.35 16.03
N VAL A 217 -7.87 2.09 16.09
CA VAL A 217 -8.64 2.12 17.35
C VAL A 217 -8.53 0.79 18.13
N ASP A 218 -8.36 -0.35 17.45
CA ASP A 218 -8.18 -1.67 18.08
C ASP A 218 -7.22 -2.59 17.28
N ASP A 219 -6.63 -3.60 17.94
CA ASP A 219 -5.62 -4.52 17.41
C ASP A 219 -6.22 -5.78 16.74
N ASN A 220 -7.54 -5.81 16.48
CA ASN A 220 -8.20 -7.01 15.95
C ASN A 220 -7.77 -7.34 14.50
N GLU A 221 -7.49 -8.64 14.27
CA GLU A 221 -6.75 -9.17 13.11
C GLU A 221 -7.54 -9.17 11.76
N GLU A 222 -8.81 -8.78 11.73
CA GLU A 222 -9.70 -8.94 10.55
C GLU A 222 -9.75 -7.74 9.58
N GLU A 223 -8.86 -6.76 9.71
CA GLU A 223 -9.06 -5.45 9.05
C GLU A 223 -8.50 -5.31 7.62
N SER A 224 -7.76 -6.30 7.11
CA SER A 224 -7.02 -6.14 5.83
C SER A 224 -7.91 -5.77 4.62
N GLY A 225 -9.19 -6.18 4.61
CA GLY A 225 -10.15 -5.82 3.56
C GLY A 225 -10.61 -4.35 3.61
N VAL A 226 -10.82 -3.80 4.82
CA VAL A 226 -11.29 -2.42 5.02
C VAL A 226 -10.20 -1.41 4.64
N PHE A 227 -8.92 -1.78 4.83
CA PHE A 227 -7.79 -0.99 4.33
C PHE A 227 -7.74 -0.89 2.81
N LEU A 228 -8.10 -1.95 2.08
CA LEU A 228 -8.14 -1.93 0.61
C LEU A 228 -9.19 -0.94 0.12
N ILE A 229 -10.37 -0.96 0.75
CA ILE A 229 -11.48 -0.05 0.44
C ILE A 229 -11.06 1.39 0.72
N THR A 230 -10.38 1.62 1.85
CA THR A 230 -9.87 2.95 2.24
C THR A 230 -8.80 3.47 1.27
N ALA A 231 -7.83 2.62 0.93
CA ALA A 231 -6.78 2.91 -0.03
C ALA A 231 -7.37 3.25 -1.41
N ASP A 232 -8.41 2.52 -1.80
CA ASP A 232 -9.12 2.74 -3.04
C ASP A 232 -9.93 4.03 -3.03
N HIS A 233 -10.63 4.34 -1.93
CA HIS A 233 -11.34 5.60 -1.76
C HIS A 233 -10.39 6.80 -1.81
N ILE A 234 -9.26 6.76 -1.10
CA ILE A 234 -8.26 7.84 -1.15
C ILE A 234 -7.71 8.00 -2.56
N ARG A 235 -7.45 6.88 -3.26
CA ARG A 235 -7.08 6.90 -4.68
C ARG A 235 -8.18 7.58 -5.51
N GLU A 236 -9.44 7.21 -5.31
CA GLU A 236 -10.58 7.76 -6.03
C GLU A 236 -10.76 9.24 -5.75
N THR A 237 -10.69 9.68 -4.50
CA THR A 237 -10.73 11.10 -4.12
C THR A 237 -9.59 11.88 -4.79
N ILE A 238 -8.36 11.34 -4.74
CA ILE A 238 -7.20 11.96 -5.38
C ILE A 238 -7.39 12.04 -6.91
N MET A 239 -7.92 10.98 -7.54
CA MET A 239 -8.18 10.98 -8.98
C MET A 239 -9.41 11.80 -9.38
N PHE A 240 -10.43 11.89 -8.53
CA PHE A 240 -11.63 12.66 -8.75
C PHE A 240 -11.30 14.15 -8.73
N ALA A 241 -10.47 14.60 -7.80
CA ALA A 241 -9.89 15.94 -7.79
C ALA A 241 -9.14 16.30 -9.10
N ILE A 242 -8.77 15.32 -9.92
CA ILE A 242 -8.22 15.53 -11.28
C ILE A 242 -9.32 15.53 -12.37
N LYS A 243 -10.41 14.78 -12.18
CA LYS A 243 -11.48 14.52 -13.17
C LYS A 243 -12.67 15.47 -13.10
N THR A 244 -13.02 16.08 -11.96
CA THR A 244 -14.09 17.10 -11.85
C THR A 244 -13.70 18.48 -12.39
N LEU A 245 -12.70 18.49 -13.26
CA LEU A 245 -12.18 19.63 -14.01
C LEU A 245 -12.50 19.47 -15.49
#